data_AF-A0A2E3DFX5-F1
#
_entry.id   AF-A0A2E3DFX5-F1
#
_cell.length_a   1.000
_cell.length_b   1.000
_cell.length_c   1.000
_cell.angle_alpha   90.00
_cell.angle_beta   90.00
_cell.angle_gamma   90.00
#
_symmetry.space_group_name_H-M   'P 1'
#
loop_
_entity.id
_entity.type
_entity.pdbx_description
1 polymer ?
#
loop_
_entity_poly.entity_id
_entity_poly.type
_entity_poly.pdbx_seq_one_letter_code
_entity_poly.pdbx_strand_id
1 'polypeptide(L)'
;MNLLFNATLAHYRSRKAEALANLDLYFNHSVGIGEHSDLQEELTKWTEVLATAEDCLKTLERNFDNGAIRLEVHTVQANAA
;
A
#
# COMPACT_ATOMS: atom_id res chain seq x y z
N MET A 1 -4.24 -19.36 2.74
CA MET A 1 -4.35 -17.94 2.31
C MET A 1 -5.62 -17.77 1.49
N ASN A 2 -6.46 -16.78 1.78
CA ASN A 2 -7.75 -16.57 1.09
C ASN A 2 -7.53 -16.00 -0.33
N LEU A 3 -8.24 -16.50 -1.35
CA LEU A 3 -8.04 -16.08 -2.76
C LEU A 3 -8.43 -14.62 -3.00
N LEU A 4 -9.51 -14.14 -2.38
CA LEU A 4 -9.93 -12.73 -2.46
C LEU A 4 -8.90 -11.83 -1.79
N PHE A 5 -8.38 -12.24 -0.63
CA PHE A 5 -7.31 -11.51 0.05
C PHE A 5 -6.05 -11.38 -0.83
N ASN A 6 -5.62 -12.49 -1.45
CA ASN A 6 -4.49 -12.48 -2.39
C ASN A 6 -4.75 -11.57 -3.60
N ALA A 7 -5.96 -11.61 -4.16
CA ALA A 7 -6.34 -10.75 -5.28
C ALA A 7 -6.31 -9.26 -4.89
N THR A 8 -6.80 -8.93 -3.69
CA THR A 8 -6.75 -7.56 -3.17
C THR A 8 -5.30 -7.10 -2.92
N LEU A 9 -4.44 -7.95 -2.35
CA LEU A 9 -3.01 -7.65 -2.21
C LEU A 9 -2.35 -7.41 -3.56
N ALA A 10 -2.63 -8.26 -4.55
CA ALA A 10 -2.09 -8.12 -5.90
C ALA A 10 -2.53 -6.81 -6.56
N HIS A 11 -3.80 -6.41 -6.39
CA HIS A 11 -4.33 -5.15 -6.88
C HIS A 11 -3.53 -3.95 -6.34
N TYR A 12 -3.38 -3.84 -5.01
CA TYR A 12 -2.67 -2.69 -4.43
C TYR A 12 -1.15 -2.74 -4.69
N ARG A 13 -0.54 -3.93 -4.81
CA ARG A 13 0.85 -4.08 -5.27
C ARG A 13 1.04 -3.56 -6.69
N SER A 14 0.10 -3.86 -7.59
CA SER A 14 0.12 -3.35 -8.96
C SER A 14 0.01 -1.82 -8.98
N ARG A 15 -0.92 -1.25 -8.21
CA ARG A 15 -1.09 0.22 -8.12
C ARG A 15 0.15 0.92 -7.57
N LYS A 16 0.78 0.34 -6.55
CA LYS A 16 2.07 0.84 -6.03
C LYS A 16 3.15 0.82 -7.10
N ALA A 17 3.29 -0.30 -7.84
CA ALA A 17 4.29 -0.42 -8.89
C ALA A 17 4.06 0.59 -10.03
N GLU A 18 2.81 0.78 -10.44
CA GLU A 18 2.42 1.76 -11.46
C GLU A 18 2.76 3.19 -11.03
N ALA A 19 2.43 3.57 -9.79
CA ALA A 19 2.75 4.90 -9.26
C ALA A 19 4.26 5.14 -9.19
N LEU A 20 5.03 4.14 -8.72
CA LEU A 20 6.49 4.23 -8.69
C LEU A 20 7.10 4.38 -10.09
N ALA A 21 6.62 3.62 -11.07
CA ALA A 21 7.11 3.71 -12.45
C ALA A 21 6.83 5.08 -13.08
N ASN A 22 5.65 5.65 -12.86
CA ASN A 22 5.31 6.99 -13.36
C ASN A 22 6.14 8.07 -12.68
N LEU A 23 6.27 8.02 -11.34
CA LEU A 23 7.12 8.96 -10.60
C LEU A 23 8.58 8.88 -11.06
N ASP A 24 9.12 7.67 -11.27
CA ASP A 24 10.47 7.44 -11.77
C ASP A 24 10.66 8.02 -13.19
N LEU A 25 9.68 7.82 -14.09
CA LEU A 25 9.66 8.41 -15.42
C LEU A 25 9.73 9.95 -15.35
N TYR A 26 8.92 10.57 -14.49
CA TYR A 26 8.90 12.02 -14.35
C TYR A 26 10.17 12.59 -13.70
N PHE A 27 10.72 11.91 -12.69
CA PHE A 27 11.91 12.41 -11.97
C PHE A 27 13.23 12.14 -12.69
N ASN A 28 13.37 11.00 -13.38
CA ASN A 28 14.65 10.51 -13.88
C ASN A 28 14.76 10.47 -15.41
N HIS A 29 13.64 10.57 -16.13
CA HIS A 29 13.60 10.41 -17.59
C HIS A 29 13.01 11.64 -18.31
N SER A 30 13.27 12.85 -17.79
CA SER A 30 12.66 14.12 -18.20
C SER A 30 13.01 14.66 -19.61
N VAL A 31 13.53 13.84 -20.51
CA VAL A 31 13.86 14.28 -21.89
C VAL A 31 12.59 14.27 -22.75
N GLY A 32 11.96 15.43 -22.89
CA GLY A 32 10.97 15.69 -23.95
C GLY A 32 9.51 15.84 -23.51
N ILE A 33 9.18 15.90 -22.21
CA ILE A 33 7.86 16.38 -21.75
C ILE A 33 7.86 17.93 -21.76
N GLY A 34 8.25 18.50 -22.89
CA GLY A 34 7.97 19.88 -23.23
C GLY A 34 6.58 19.93 -23.82
N GLU A 35 5.79 20.92 -23.39
CA GLU A 35 4.52 21.37 -23.97
C GLU A 35 3.25 20.67 -23.43
N HIS A 36 2.73 21.21 -22.31
CA HIS A 36 1.31 21.27 -21.88
C HIS A 36 0.75 20.35 -20.77
N SER A 37 1.46 19.36 -20.25
CA SER A 37 0.99 18.64 -19.05
C SER A 37 1.40 19.41 -17.80
N ASP A 38 0.45 19.76 -16.91
CA ASP A 38 0.79 20.23 -15.57
C ASP A 38 1.50 19.09 -14.82
N LEU A 39 2.82 19.01 -14.98
CA LEU A 39 3.67 17.98 -14.37
C LEU A 39 3.45 17.90 -12.87
N GLN A 40 3.17 19.03 -12.23
CA GLN A 40 2.84 19.09 -10.81
C GLN A 40 1.53 18.36 -10.50
N GLU A 41 0.50 18.44 -11.34
CA GLU A 41 -0.77 17.74 -11.16
C GLU A 41 -0.57 16.23 -11.28
N GLU A 42 0.16 15.77 -12.30
CA GLU A 42 0.45 14.33 -12.48
C GLU A 42 1.34 13.80 -11.35
N LEU A 43 2.37 14.53 -10.93
CA LEU A 43 3.19 14.15 -9.77
C LEU A 43 2.36 14.04 -8.49
N THR A 44 1.42 14.97 -8.27
CA THR A 44 0.53 14.96 -7.10
C THR A 44 -0.38 13.73 -7.14
N LYS A 45 -1.03 13.49 -8.28
CA LYS A 45 -1.88 12.32 -8.52
C LYS A 45 -1.14 11.00 -8.27
N TRP A 46 0.06 10.82 -8.83
CA TRP A 46 0.81 9.58 -8.63
C TRP A 46 1.32 9.42 -7.19
N THR A 47 1.63 10.53 -6.50
CA THR A 47 1.98 10.52 -5.08
C THR A 47 0.80 10.06 -4.22
N GLU A 48 -0.42 10.55 -4.49
CA GLU A 48 -1.63 10.13 -3.78
C GLU A 48 -1.98 8.66 -4.03
N VAL A 49 -1.83 8.18 -5.27
CA VAL A 49 -2.02 6.76 -5.62
C VAL A 49 -1.02 5.88 -4.86
N LEU A 50 0.25 6.29 -4.79
CA LEU A 50 1.27 5.57 -4.04
C LEU A 50 0.94 5.50 -2.55
N ALA A 51 0.64 6.65 -1.93
CA ALA A 51 0.31 6.73 -0.51
C ALA A 51 -0.90 5.84 -0.16
N THR A 52 -1.97 5.93 -0.96
CA THR A 52 -3.17 5.11 -0.78
C THR A 52 -2.86 3.62 -0.90
N ALA A 53 -2.09 3.21 -1.91
CA ALA A 53 -1.75 1.80 -2.11
C ALA A 53 -0.93 1.24 -0.94
N GLU A 54 0.03 2.02 -0.42
CA GLU A 54 0.83 1.61 0.74
C GLU A 54 0.00 1.48 2.02
N ASP A 55 -0.91 2.41 2.27
CA ASP A 55 -1.76 2.37 3.46
C ASP A 55 -2.79 1.24 3.38
N CYS A 56 -3.36 0.97 2.21
CA CYS A 56 -4.23 -0.19 2.00
C CYS A 56 -3.48 -1.52 2.24
N LEU A 57 -2.26 -1.67 1.71
CA LEU A 57 -1.43 -2.86 1.93
C LEU A 57 -1.14 -3.06 3.42
N LYS A 58 -0.66 -2.01 4.12
CA LYS A 58 -0.42 -2.07 5.56
C LYS A 58 -1.67 -2.43 6.34
N THR A 59 -2.83 -1.89 5.95
CA THR A 59 -4.11 -2.17 6.62
C THR A 59 -4.52 -3.63 6.44
N LEU A 60 -4.37 -4.17 5.23
CA LEU A 60 -4.67 -5.57 4.93
C LEU A 60 -3.74 -6.52 5.69
N GLU A 61 -2.44 -6.22 5.70
CA GLU A 61 -1.43 -6.99 6.42
C GLU A 61 -1.69 -6.96 7.93
N ARG A 62 -1.93 -5.78 8.52
CA ARG A 62 -2.18 -5.64 9.96
C ARG A 62 -3.42 -6.37 10.47
N ASN A 63 -4.48 -6.45 9.68
CA ASN A 63 -5.77 -6.96 10.14
C ASN A 63 -6.08 -8.38 9.68
N PHE A 64 -5.47 -8.84 8.58
CA PHE A 64 -5.86 -10.08 7.93
C PHE A 64 -4.68 -10.98 7.52
N ASP A 65 -3.43 -10.49 7.60
CA ASP A 65 -2.28 -11.40 7.53
C ASP A 65 -2.12 -12.11 8.88
N ASN A 66 -2.54 -13.38 8.90
CA ASN A 66 -2.63 -14.24 10.08
C ASN A 66 -1.31 -14.42 10.86
N GLY A 67 -0.21 -13.77 10.47
CA GLY A 67 1.07 -13.76 11.16
C GLY A 67 1.21 -12.74 12.30
N ALA A 68 0.34 -11.73 12.40
CA ALA A 68 0.58 -10.58 13.31
C ALA A 68 -0.37 -10.44 14.52
N ILE A 69 -1.51 -11.15 14.56
CA ILE A 69 -2.45 -11.04 15.68
C ILE A 69 -2.32 -12.28 16.58
N ARG A 70 -1.28 -12.29 17.41
CA ARG A 70 -1.28 -13.00 18.70
C ARG A 70 -1.29 -11.96 19.80
N LEU A 71 -2.42 -11.28 19.99
CA LEU A 71 -2.66 -10.43 21.15
C LEU A 71 -3.57 -11.17 22.14
N GLU A 72 -2.87 -11.90 23.02
CA GLU A 72 -3.12 -12.09 24.44
C GLU A 72 -4.59 -12.17 24.90
N VAL A 73 -5.10 -13.40 24.90
CA VAL A 73 -6.16 -13.78 25.84
C VAL A 73 -5.56 -13.65 27.24
N HIS A 74 -5.94 -12.59 27.97
CA HIS A 74 -5.74 -12.48 29.41
C HIS A 74 -6.37 -13.71 30.09
N THR A 75 -5.56 -14.74 30.38
CA THR A 75 -5.95 -15.76 31.35
C THR A 75 -5.84 -15.12 32.72
N VAL A 76 -6.96 -14.64 33.26
CA VAL A 76 -7.09 -14.36 34.68
C VAL A 76 -6.81 -15.69 35.39
N GLN A 77 -5.64 -15.80 36.01
CA GLN A 77 -5.34 -16.90 36.91
C GLN A 77 -6.37 -16.84 38.04
N ALA A 78 -7.22 -17.85 38.10
CA ALA A 78 -8.00 -18.17 39.27
C ALA A 78 -7.01 -18.42 40.43
N ASN A 79 -6.82 -17.43 41.29
CA ASN A 79 -6.24 -17.67 42.59
C ASN A 79 -7.29 -18.43 43.40
N ALA A 80 -7.06 -19.75 43.48
CA ALA A 80 -7.65 -20.60 44.48
C ALA A 80 -7.35 -20.00 45.87
N ALA A 81 -8.41 -19.76 46.63
CA ALA A 81 -8.39 -19.54 48.07
C ALA A 81 -9.14 -20.71 48.73
#